data_AF-A0A9E5NHU1-F1
#
_entry.id   AF-A0A9E5NHU1-F1
#
_cell.length_a   1.000
_cell.length_b   1.000
_cell.length_c   1.000
_cell.angle_alpha   90.00
_cell.angle_beta   90.00
_cell.angle_gamma   90.00
#
_symmetry.space_group_name_H-M   'P 1'
#
loop_
_entity.id
_entity.type
_entity.pdbx_description
1 polymer ?
#
loop_
_entity_poly.entity_id
_entity_poly.type
_entity_poly.pdbx_seq_one_letter_code
_entity_poly.pdbx_strand_id
1 'polypeptide(L)' 'MDTTDLTLFSPVAEIEDRTHYGVPTEEALEVLCQEIQKHDTLALDTETTPYPSWHPQNSLLGISVAFSENSGYYIPIGHR' A
#
# COMPACT_ATOMS: atom_id res chain seq x y z
N MET A 1 -36.06 -2.95 4.78
CA MET A 1 -34.63 -3.23 4.51
C MET A 1 -34.11 -2.00 3.83
N ASP A 2 -33.21 -1.29 4.50
CA ASP A 2 -32.64 -0.04 4.05
C ASP A 2 -31.70 -0.34 2.88
N THR A 3 -32.09 0.07 1.67
CA THR A 3 -31.26 -0.07 0.47
C THR A 3 -30.25 1.06 0.52
N THR A 4 -29.03 0.76 0.98
CA THR A 4 -27.91 1.70 0.94
C THR A 4 -27.83 2.31 -0.45
N ASP A 5 -28.09 3.61 -0.54
CA ASP A 5 -28.09 4.35 -1.78
C ASP A 5 -26.65 4.47 -2.29
N LEU A 6 -26.29 3.60 -3.23
CA LEU A 6 -24.95 3.56 -3.82
C LEU A 6 -24.67 4.78 -4.72
N THR A 7 -25.64 5.68 -4.92
CA THR A 7 -25.45 6.91 -5.69
C THR A 7 -24.63 7.98 -4.95
N LEU A 8 -24.34 7.77 -3.66
CA LEU A 8 -23.45 8.63 -2.86
C LEU A 8 -21.96 8.51 -3.23
N PHE A 9 -21.57 7.46 -3.97
CA PHE A 9 -20.20 7.29 -4.42
C PHE A 9 -20.06 7.84 -5.83
N SER A 10 -19.47 9.04 -5.95
CA SER A 10 -18.99 9.52 -7.24
C SER A 10 -17.97 8.52 -7.80
N PRO A 11 -17.97 8.26 -9.12
CA PRO A 11 -16.90 7.48 -9.73
C PRO A 11 -15.56 8.11 -9.36
N VAL A 12 -14.70 7.32 -8.72
CA VAL A 12 -13.33 7.73 -8.45
C VAL A 12 -12.68 7.90 -9.81
N ALA A 13 -12.22 9.12 -10.12
CA ALA A 13 -11.52 9.37 -11.36
C ALA A 13 -10.36 8.37 -11.48
N GLU A 14 -10.19 7.76 -12.65
CA GLU A 14 -8.98 6.99 -12.92
C GLU A 14 -7.79 7.94 -12.78
N ILE A 15 -6.83 7.54 -11.95
CA ILE A 15 -5.58 8.27 -11.81
C ILE A 15 -4.67 7.75 -12.92
N GLU A 16 -4.57 8.51 -14.01
CA GLU A 16 -3.84 8.11 -15.23
C GLU A 16 -2.30 8.13 -15.05
N ASP A 17 -1.77 8.88 -14.08
CA ASP A 17 -0.34 9.13 -13.91
C ASP A 17 0.23 8.51 -12.62
N ARG A 18 0.11 7.18 -12.46
CA ARG A 18 0.62 6.47 -11.27
C ARG A 18 2.06 6.01 -11.45
N THR A 19 2.92 6.35 -10.50
CA THR A 19 4.29 5.83 -10.43
C THR A 19 4.47 4.93 -9.22
N HIS A 20 5.07 3.74 -9.44
CA HIS A 20 5.36 2.79 -8.37
C HIS A 20 6.87 2.52 -8.30
N TYR A 21 7.40 2.53 -7.08
CA TYR A 21 8.81 2.30 -6.81
C TYR A 21 9.00 1.03 -5.99
N GLY A 22 9.92 0.16 -6.42
CA GLY A 22 10.34 -0.99 -5.62
C GLY A 22 11.44 -0.61 -4.62
N VAL A 23 11.40 -1.20 -3.44
CA VAL A 23 12.37 -0.95 -2.35
C VAL A 23 13.00 -2.28 -1.91
N PRO A 24 13.85 -2.89 -2.75
CA PRO A 24 14.31 -4.27 -2.54
C PRO A 24 15.54 -4.39 -1.62
N THR A 25 16.12 -3.27 -1.17
CA THR A 25 17.33 -3.27 -0.34
C THR A 25 17.14 -2.47 0.94
N GLU A 26 17.96 -2.78 1.95
CA GLU A 26 17.95 -2.09 3.24
C GLU A 26 18.32 -0.60 3.08
N GLU A 27 19.26 -0.27 2.20
CA GLU A 27 19.67 1.12 1.95
C GLU A 27 18.53 1.93 1.32
N ALA A 28 17.79 1.33 0.38
CA ALA A 28 16.63 1.97 -0.22
C ALA A 28 15.51 2.16 0.81
N LEU A 29 15.33 1.19 1.72
CA LEU A 29 14.38 1.29 2.83
C LEU A 29 14.77 2.40 3.82
N GLU A 30 16.05 2.57 4.12
CA GLU A 30 16.51 3.64 5.01
C GLU A 30 16.25 5.02 4.41
N VAL A 31 16.53 5.20 3.12
CA VAL A 31 16.18 6.44 2.39
C VAL A 31 14.68 6.70 2.41
N LEU A 32 13.87 5.66 2.17
CA LEU A 32 12.41 5.79 2.21
C LEU A 32 11.92 6.19 3.62
N CYS A 33 12.46 5.59 4.68
CA CYS A 33 12.11 5.94 6.05
C CYS A 33 12.43 7.39 6.38
N GLN A 34 13.58 7.90 5.94
CA GLN A 34 13.95 9.31 6.09
C GLN A 34 13.00 10.25 5.35
N GLU A 35 12.48 9.82 4.19
CA GLU A 35 11.51 10.60 3.43
C GLU A 35 10.15 10.60 4.12
N ILE A 36 9.64 9.44 4.53
CA ILE A 36 8.35 9.30 5.23
C ILE A 36 8.27 10.21 6.45
N GLN A 37 9.36 10.36 7.21
CA GLN A 37 9.41 11.22 8.40
C GLN A 37 9.14 12.72 8.11
N LYS A 38 9.19 13.15 6.84
CA LYS A 38 8.90 14.54 6.43
C LYS A 38 7.42 14.78 6.17
N HIS A 39 6.59 13.75 6.20
CA HIS A 39 5.16 13.81 5.90
C HIS A 39 4.33 13.52 7.16
N ASP A 40 3.25 14.29 7.35
CA ASP A 40 2.35 14.14 8.50
C ASP A 40 1.44 12.91 8.39
N THR A 41 1.18 12.45 7.16
CA THR A 41 0.24 11.37 6.86
C THR A 41 0.77 10.46 5.77
N LEU A 42 0.44 9.18 5.85
CA LEU A 42 0.71 8.19 4.82
C LEU A 42 -0.45 7.19 4.71
N ALA A 43 -0.63 6.64 3.51
CA ALA A 43 -1.39 5.42 3.29
C ALA A 43 -0.45 4.21 3.43
N LEU A 44 -0.98 3.13 4.02
CA LEU A 44 -0.28 1.87 4.21
C LEU A 44 -1.21 0.72 3.84
N ASP A 45 -0.69 -0.22 3.08
CA ASP A 45 -1.34 -1.49 2.77
C ASP A 45 -0.34 -2.65 2.90
N THR A 46 -0.85 -3.86 3.08
CA THR A 46 -0.03 -5.06 3.30
C THR A 46 -0.50 -6.21 2.43
N GLU A 47 0.45 -6.91 1.83
CA GLU A 47 0.20 -8.08 1.00
C GLU A 47 0.59 -9.34 1.77
N THR A 48 -0.24 -10.38 1.74
CA THR A 48 -0.04 -11.61 2.54
C THR A 48 -0.26 -12.90 1.73
N THR A 49 0.29 -14.03 2.19
CA THR A 49 -0.02 -15.39 1.69
C THR A 49 -1.48 -15.77 2.04
N PRO A 50 -2.04 -16.89 1.52
CA PRO A 50 -3.46 -16.94 1.14
C PRO A 50 -4.46 -16.65 2.26
N TYR A 51 -5.60 -16.14 1.80
CA TYR A 51 -6.80 -15.88 2.59
C TYR A 51 -7.32 -17.18 3.25
N PRO A 52 -7.77 -17.12 4.50
CA PRO A 52 -8.03 -15.92 5.30
C PRO A 52 -6.85 -15.46 6.17
N SER A 53 -6.84 -14.16 6.53
CA SER A 53 -5.78 -13.52 7.33
C SER A 53 -5.56 -14.14 8.72
N TRP A 54 -6.57 -14.82 9.27
CA TRP A 54 -6.47 -15.57 10.53
C TRP A 54 -5.85 -16.96 10.37
N HIS A 55 -5.54 -17.38 9.14
CA HIS A 55 -4.94 -18.67 8.89
C HIS A 55 -3.52 -18.73 9.49
N PRO A 56 -3.14 -19.79 10.20
CA PRO A 56 -1.83 -19.89 10.86
C PRO A 56 -0.63 -19.90 9.90
N GLN A 57 -0.87 -20.09 8.61
CA GLN A 57 0.16 -20.02 7.56
C GLN A 57 0.15 -18.67 6.81
N ASN A 58 -0.64 -17.69 7.27
CA ASN A 58 -0.57 -16.35 6.73
C ASN A 58 0.81 -15.76 7.04
N SER A 59 1.44 -15.18 6.03
CA SER A 59 2.77 -14.60 6.09
C SER A 59 2.76 -13.29 5.33
N LEU A 60 3.44 -12.28 5.87
CA LEU A 60 3.64 -10.99 5.21
C LEU A 60 4.52 -11.17 3.97
N LEU A 61 4.00 -10.76 2.82
CA LEU A 61 4.71 -10.77 1.54
C LEU A 61 5.31 -9.41 1.24
N GLY A 62 4.59 -8.33 1.51
CA GLY A 62 5.08 -6.98 1.29
C GLY A 62 4.34 -5.94 2.10
N ILE A 63 4.86 -4.72 2.02
CA ILE A 63 4.24 -3.51 2.54
C ILE A 63 4.24 -2.50 1.40
N SER A 64 3.10 -1.87 1.13
CA SER A 64 3.01 -0.72 0.25
C SER A 64 2.71 0.55 1.05
N VAL A 65 3.37 1.65 0.70
CA VAL A 65 3.19 2.96 1.33
C VAL A 65 3.08 4.07 0.30
N ALA A 66 2.27 5.09 0.58
CA ALA A 66 2.14 6.29 -0.23
C ALA A 66 1.98 7.52 0.67
N PHE A 67 2.80 8.55 0.46
CA PHE A 67 2.77 9.81 1.22
C PHE A 67 2.74 11.04 0.29
N SER A 68 2.58 10.80 -1.00
CA SER A 68 2.36 11.81 -2.05
C SER A 68 1.28 11.32 -3.00
N GLU A 69 0.58 12.25 -3.66
CA GLU A 69 -0.40 11.89 -4.68
C GLU A 69 0.28 11.15 -5.84
N ASN A 70 -0.41 10.14 -6.35
CA ASN A 70 -0.04 9.39 -7.55
C ASN A 70 1.30 8.62 -7.49
N SER A 71 1.94 8.54 -6.32
CA SER A 71 3.15 7.74 -6.13
C SER A 71 3.03 6.77 -4.96
N GLY A 72 3.59 5.58 -5.13
CA GLY A 72 3.61 4.54 -4.11
C GLY A 72 4.92 3.76 -4.11
N TYR A 73 5.28 3.23 -2.95
CA TYR A 73 6.48 2.44 -2.73
C TYR A 73 6.09 1.05 -2.28
N TYR A 74 6.76 0.04 -2.81
CA TYR A 74 6.54 -1.36 -2.49
C TYR A 74 7.80 -1.98 -1.89
N ILE A 75 7.68 -2.51 -0.68
CA ILE A 75 8.74 -3.15 0.08
C ILE A 75 8.49 -4.66 0.05
N PRO A 76 9.20 -5.43 -0.81
CA PRO A 76 9.09 -6.88 -0.82
C PRO A 76 9.77 -7.49 0.42
N ILE A 77 9.10 -8.43 1.08
CA ILE A 77 9.58 -9.10 2.29
C ILE A 77 9.60 -10.63 2.11
N GLY A 78 8.46 -11.20 1.72
CA GLY A 78 8.24 -12.66 1.68
C GLY A 78 8.32 -13.28 0.30
N HIS A 79 8.75 -12.52 -0.72
CA HIS A 79 8.90 -13.01 -2.09
C HIS A 79 10.14 -13.92 -2.14
N ARG A 80 9.92 -15.21 -2.40
CA ARG A 80 10.99 -16.22 -2.58
C ARG A 80 11.05 -16.71 -4.01
#